data_AF-A0A9Q0L7F4-F1
#
_entry.id   AF-A0A9Q0L7F4-F1
#
_cell.length_a   1.000
_cell.length_b   1.000
_cell.length_c   1.000
_cell.angle_alpha   90.00
_cell.angle_beta   90.00
_cell.angle_gamma   90.00
#
_symmetry.space_group_name_H-M   'P 1'
#
loop_
_entity.id
_entity.type
_entity.pdbx_description
1 polymer ?
#
loop_
_entity_poly.entity_id
_entity_poly.type
_entity_poly.pdbx_seq_one_letter_code
_entity_poly.pdbx_strand_id
1 'polypeptide(L)'
;MSPIHYLCKNPSITFEMIYALVQSGVINWNLGGHTPLHDLCINTSVTKEIIKILINNGADFHIQWYSPLHFLCLSHVITTEIIDILIQNQANFNLQIATVLHCLCQNPLISEEMIKLLKGSNADFSIKSSYGTTPKDFLPNHLQKLI
;
A
#
# COMPACT_ATOMS: atom_id res chain seq x y z
N MET A 1 19.88 11.91 -2.31
CA MET A 1 18.41 11.73 -2.36
C MET A 1 17.96 12.07 -3.78
N SER A 2 17.31 11.16 -4.51
CA SER A 2 17.02 11.34 -5.95
C SER A 2 15.82 12.29 -6.20
N PRO A 3 15.70 12.91 -7.39
CA PRO A 3 14.65 13.89 -7.70
C PRO A 3 13.23 13.38 -7.44
N ILE A 4 12.98 12.09 -7.72
CA ILE A 4 11.66 11.49 -7.52
C ILE A 4 11.25 11.46 -6.03
N HIS A 5 12.18 11.25 -5.08
CA HIS A 5 11.84 11.26 -3.65
C HIS A 5 11.48 12.66 -3.16
N TYR A 6 12.16 13.70 -3.65
CA TYR A 6 11.79 15.08 -3.34
C TYR A 6 10.39 15.41 -3.86
N LEU A 7 10.09 14.98 -5.09
CA LEU A 7 8.75 15.15 -5.65
C LEU A 7 7.70 14.38 -4.85
N CYS A 8 7.97 13.14 -4.48
CA CYS A 8 7.04 12.29 -3.71
C CYS A 8 6.69 12.86 -2.34
N LYS A 9 7.57 13.68 -1.74
CA LYS A 9 7.32 14.40 -0.48
C LYS A 9 6.71 15.79 -0.67
N ASN A 10 6.61 16.27 -1.91
CA ASN A 10 6.12 17.62 -2.19
C ASN A 10 4.58 17.67 -2.07
N PRO A 11 4.01 18.58 -1.26
CA PRO A 11 2.56 18.75 -1.19
C PRO A 11 1.91 19.21 -2.50
N SER A 12 2.69 19.85 -3.39
CA SER A 12 2.25 20.32 -4.71
C SER A 12 2.52 19.31 -5.82
N ILE A 13 2.70 18.03 -5.47
CA ILE A 13 2.87 16.94 -6.43
C ILE A 13 1.67 16.85 -7.39
N THR A 14 1.95 16.71 -8.68
CA THR A 14 0.92 16.49 -9.70
C THR A 14 1.16 15.20 -10.46
N PHE A 15 0.12 14.74 -11.16
CA PHE A 15 0.19 13.60 -12.05
C PHE A 15 1.32 13.78 -13.08
N GLU A 16 1.40 14.95 -13.73
CA GLU A 16 2.37 15.23 -14.80
C GLU A 16 3.80 15.21 -14.29
N MET A 17 4.04 15.76 -13.09
CA MET A 17 5.37 15.76 -12.49
C MET A 17 5.86 14.33 -12.22
N ILE A 18 5.00 13.49 -11.63
CA ILE A 18 5.35 12.09 -11.35
C ILE A 18 5.50 11.30 -12.64
N TYR A 19 4.57 11.47 -13.57
CA TYR A 19 4.60 10.79 -14.85
C TYR A 19 5.91 11.08 -15.59
N ALA A 20 6.34 12.35 -15.66
CA ALA A 20 7.60 12.72 -16.30
C ALA A 20 8.83 12.02 -15.69
N LEU A 21 8.92 11.96 -14.35
CA LEU A 21 10.06 11.32 -13.69
C LEU A 21 10.03 9.80 -13.79
N VAL A 22 8.84 9.18 -13.71
CA VAL A 22 8.68 7.74 -13.86
C VAL A 22 9.09 7.28 -15.26
N GLN A 23 8.71 8.02 -16.30
CA GLN A 23 9.11 7.71 -17.69
C GLN A 23 10.63 7.82 -17.92
N SER A 24 11.35 8.59 -17.11
CA SER A 24 12.81 8.65 -17.16
C SER A 24 13.52 7.43 -16.53
N GLY A 25 12.77 6.46 -15.97
CA GLY A 25 13.30 5.23 -15.37
C GLY A 25 13.84 5.39 -13.94
N VAL A 26 13.60 6.53 -13.29
CA VAL A 26 14.14 6.83 -11.95
C VAL A 26 13.17 6.36 -10.86
N ILE A 27 13.13 5.06 -10.58
CA ILE A 27 12.28 4.44 -9.54
C ILE A 27 13.12 3.64 -8.52
N ASN A 28 14.26 4.20 -8.13
CA ASN A 28 15.21 3.58 -7.22
C ASN A 28 14.98 3.98 -5.75
N TRP A 29 15.69 3.32 -4.85
CA TRP A 29 15.68 3.49 -3.40
C TRP A 29 16.62 4.64 -3.02
N ASN A 30 16.32 5.36 -1.93
CA ASN A 30 17.18 6.42 -1.38
C ASN A 30 18.17 5.87 -0.33
N LEU A 31 19.04 6.75 0.18
CA LEU A 31 20.06 6.40 1.19
C LEU A 31 19.47 5.92 2.53
N GLY A 32 18.18 6.17 2.78
CA GLY A 32 17.44 5.65 3.94
C GLY A 32 16.72 4.33 3.67
N GLY A 33 16.93 3.71 2.50
CA GLY A 33 16.26 2.46 2.12
C GLY A 33 14.80 2.62 1.66
N HIS A 34 14.28 3.85 1.56
CA HIS A 34 12.93 4.08 1.08
C HIS A 34 12.90 4.08 -0.44
N THR A 35 11.88 3.45 -1.01
CA THR A 35 11.43 3.66 -2.40
C THR A 35 10.55 4.90 -2.51
N PRO A 36 10.32 5.42 -3.73
CA PRO A 36 9.43 6.56 -3.95
C PRO A 36 7.99 6.27 -3.48
N LEU A 37 7.57 4.99 -3.51
CA LEU A 37 6.25 4.59 -3.02
C LEU A 37 6.12 4.77 -1.50
N HIS A 38 7.19 4.57 -0.71
CA HIS A 38 7.15 4.89 0.72
C HIS A 38 6.82 6.37 0.94
N ASP A 39 7.55 7.24 0.24
CA ASP A 39 7.41 8.69 0.38
C ASP A 39 6.03 9.19 -0.07
N LEU A 40 5.44 8.57 -1.10
CA LEU A 40 4.06 8.87 -1.52
C LEU A 40 3.03 8.44 -0.50
N CYS A 41 3.16 7.25 0.11
CA CYS A 41 2.15 6.74 1.02
C CYS A 41 1.98 7.59 2.29
N ILE A 42 3.03 8.32 2.67
CA ILE A 42 3.03 9.27 3.80
C ILE A 42 2.74 10.73 3.38
N ASN A 43 2.63 11.02 2.08
CA ASN A 43 2.31 12.35 1.58
C ASN A 43 0.79 12.57 1.66
N THR A 44 0.37 13.57 2.44
CA THR A 44 -1.05 13.91 2.65
C THR A 44 -1.75 14.52 1.44
N SER A 45 -0.99 14.93 0.42
CA SER A 45 -1.49 15.51 -0.82
C SER A 45 -1.48 14.52 -1.99
N VAL A 46 -1.06 13.28 -1.76
CA VAL A 46 -1.04 12.26 -2.82
C VAL A 46 -2.46 11.89 -3.24
N THR A 47 -2.64 11.50 -4.50
CA THR A 47 -3.90 10.95 -5.00
C THR A 47 -3.74 9.47 -5.36
N LYS A 48 -4.87 8.77 -5.46
CA LYS A 48 -4.88 7.37 -5.89
C LYS A 48 -4.29 7.20 -7.30
N GLU A 49 -4.48 8.18 -8.19
CA GLU A 49 -3.92 8.16 -9.56
C GLU A 49 -2.39 8.20 -9.54
N ILE A 50 -1.79 9.02 -8.67
CA ILE A 50 -0.35 9.11 -8.51
C ILE A 50 0.24 7.79 -7.99
N ILE A 51 -0.43 7.16 -7.01
CA ILE A 51 -0.04 5.83 -6.52
C ILE A 51 -0.12 4.79 -7.64
N LYS A 52 -1.22 4.77 -8.40
CA LYS A 52 -1.46 3.81 -9.48
C LYS A 52 -0.39 3.89 -10.56
N ILE A 53 0.01 5.09 -10.99
CA ILE A 53 1.10 5.24 -11.97
C ILE A 53 2.37 4.57 -11.45
N LEU A 54 2.73 4.84 -10.20
CA LEU A 54 3.99 4.37 -9.65
C LEU A 54 4.01 2.83 -9.56
N ILE A 55 2.91 2.21 -9.08
CA ILE A 55 2.77 0.75 -9.04
C ILE A 55 2.82 0.16 -10.46
N ASN A 56 2.07 0.72 -11.41
CA ASN A 56 2.02 0.22 -12.80
C ASN A 56 3.34 0.37 -13.56
N ASN A 57 4.25 1.25 -13.10
CA ASN A 57 5.58 1.39 -13.67
C ASN A 57 6.64 0.61 -12.89
N GLY A 58 6.25 -0.40 -12.10
CA GLY A 58 7.18 -1.34 -11.50
C GLY A 58 7.87 -0.84 -10.24
N ALA A 59 7.27 0.11 -9.51
CA ALA A 59 7.79 0.45 -8.19
C ALA A 59 7.72 -0.74 -7.24
N ASP A 60 8.85 -1.02 -6.59
CA ASP A 60 8.96 -2.13 -5.67
C ASP A 60 8.18 -1.86 -4.37
N PHE A 61 7.22 -2.74 -4.09
CA PHE A 61 6.44 -2.79 -2.85
C PHE A 61 6.66 -4.07 -2.03
N HIS A 62 7.57 -4.96 -2.43
CA HIS A 62 7.86 -6.25 -1.79
C HIS A 62 8.97 -6.18 -0.72
N ILE A 63 9.49 -4.99 -0.44
CA ILE A 63 10.62 -4.79 0.48
C ILE A 63 10.25 -5.23 1.90
N GLN A 64 10.99 -6.18 2.48
CA GLN A 64 10.57 -6.83 3.73
C GLN A 64 10.54 -5.91 4.97
N TRP A 65 11.39 -4.89 5.03
CA TRP A 65 11.51 -4.02 6.21
C TRP A 65 10.81 -2.70 5.92
N TYR A 66 9.83 -2.33 6.75
CA TYR A 66 9.02 -1.12 6.59
C TYR A 66 8.36 -0.99 5.20
N SER A 67 7.78 -2.07 4.65
CA SER A 67 7.40 -2.07 3.24
C SER A 67 6.43 -0.94 2.85
N PRO A 68 6.53 -0.40 1.62
CA PRO A 68 5.59 0.61 1.14
C PRO A 68 4.14 0.13 1.21
N LEU A 69 3.93 -1.19 1.09
CA LEU A 69 2.62 -1.80 1.17
C LEU A 69 1.97 -1.59 2.54
N HIS A 70 2.75 -1.62 3.62
CA HIS A 70 2.26 -1.33 4.97
C HIS A 70 1.73 0.11 5.06
N PHE A 71 2.53 1.08 4.60
CA PHE A 71 2.14 2.49 4.61
C PHE A 71 0.95 2.75 3.68
N LEU A 72 0.90 2.10 2.52
CA LEU A 72 -0.22 2.20 1.58
C LEU A 72 -1.52 1.69 2.20
N CYS A 73 -1.47 0.56 2.91
CA CYS A 73 -2.63 0.00 3.61
C CYS A 73 -3.13 0.89 4.75
N LEU A 74 -2.29 1.78 5.31
CA LEU A 74 -2.69 2.79 6.30
C LEU A 74 -3.06 4.15 5.67
N SER A 75 -2.85 4.29 4.36
CA SER A 75 -3.00 5.58 3.69
C SER A 75 -4.47 5.96 3.47
N HIS A 76 -4.71 7.26 3.39
CA HIS A 76 -6.03 7.84 3.11
C HIS A 76 -6.46 7.69 1.64
N VAL A 77 -5.56 7.21 0.77
CA VAL A 77 -5.83 6.99 -0.65
C VAL A 77 -6.11 5.54 -0.99
N ILE A 78 -6.12 4.61 -0.02
CA ILE A 78 -6.41 3.21 -0.30
C ILE A 78 -7.84 3.07 -0.86
N THR A 79 -7.98 2.33 -1.96
CA THR A 79 -9.26 2.09 -2.65
C THR A 79 -9.34 0.66 -3.15
N THR A 80 -10.54 0.18 -3.48
CA THR A 80 -10.74 -1.13 -4.11
C THR A 80 -9.85 -1.28 -5.35
N GLU A 81 -9.75 -0.25 -6.19
CA GLU A 81 -8.91 -0.28 -7.40
C GLU A 81 -7.42 -0.49 -7.07
N ILE A 82 -6.92 0.15 -6.01
CA ILE A 82 -5.52 -0.04 -5.57
C ILE A 82 -5.33 -1.47 -5.05
N ILE A 83 -6.28 -1.99 -4.25
CA ILE A 83 -6.22 -3.38 -3.77
C ILE A 83 -6.20 -4.36 -4.93
N ASP A 84 -7.06 -4.17 -5.93
CA ASP A 84 -7.08 -5.01 -7.13
C ASP A 84 -5.73 -4.97 -7.85
N ILE A 85 -5.18 -3.77 -8.13
CA ILE A 85 -3.86 -3.63 -8.78
C ILE A 85 -2.76 -4.33 -7.97
N LEU A 86 -2.75 -4.20 -6.65
CA LEU A 86 -1.78 -4.86 -5.78
C LEU A 86 -1.90 -6.39 -5.88
N ILE A 87 -3.12 -6.93 -5.90
CA ILE A 87 -3.38 -8.36 -6.09
C ILE A 87 -2.89 -8.82 -7.47
N GLN A 88 -3.19 -8.07 -8.55
CA GLN A 88 -2.71 -8.39 -9.90
C GLN A 88 -1.18 -8.39 -9.99
N ASN A 89 -0.52 -7.54 -9.21
CA ASN A 89 0.94 -7.51 -9.10
C ASN A 89 1.49 -8.41 -7.97
N GLN A 90 0.73 -9.44 -7.55
CA GLN A 90 1.16 -10.49 -6.61
C GLN A 90 1.63 -9.97 -5.23
N ALA A 91 1.03 -8.88 -4.73
CA ALA A 91 1.30 -8.37 -3.39
C ALA A 91 1.10 -9.46 -2.31
N ASN A 92 2.02 -9.50 -1.34
CA ASN A 92 1.96 -10.42 -0.22
C ASN A 92 1.40 -9.71 1.02
N PHE A 93 0.14 -9.99 1.34
CA PHE A 93 -0.55 -9.42 2.50
C PHE A 93 -0.20 -10.11 3.84
N ASN A 94 0.56 -11.20 3.80
CA ASN A 94 0.83 -12.09 4.94
C ASN A 94 2.19 -11.82 5.62
N LEU A 95 2.89 -10.73 5.29
CA LEU A 95 4.22 -10.41 5.81
C LEU A 95 4.21 -10.17 7.33
N GLN A 96 4.80 -11.08 8.12
CA GLN A 96 4.61 -11.15 9.59
C GLN A 96 5.24 -10.05 10.44
N ILE A 97 6.24 -9.30 9.94
CA ILE A 97 6.98 -8.34 10.79
C ILE A 97 6.10 -7.15 11.24
N ALA A 98 4.97 -6.91 10.58
CA ALA A 98 3.84 -6.10 11.06
C ALA A 98 2.66 -6.31 10.11
N THR A 99 1.96 -7.45 10.17
CA THR A 99 1.07 -7.92 9.07
C THR A 99 0.38 -6.82 8.28
N VAL A 100 0.74 -6.67 7.01
CA VAL A 100 0.11 -5.75 6.05
C VAL A 100 -1.41 -5.84 6.12
N LEU A 101 -1.94 -7.06 6.23
CA LEU A 101 -3.37 -7.30 6.35
C LEU A 101 -3.98 -6.72 7.62
N HIS A 102 -3.29 -6.76 8.77
CA HIS A 102 -3.74 -6.09 10.00
C HIS A 102 -3.82 -4.58 9.80
N CYS A 103 -2.80 -3.96 9.17
CA CYS A 103 -2.82 -2.53 8.86
C CYS A 103 -4.02 -2.15 7.98
N LEU A 104 -4.30 -2.95 6.95
CA LEU A 104 -5.44 -2.73 6.06
C LEU A 104 -6.78 -2.89 6.78
N CYS A 105 -6.93 -3.92 7.63
CA CYS A 105 -8.14 -4.12 8.42
C CYS A 105 -8.38 -3.04 9.48
N GLN A 106 -7.34 -2.35 9.93
CA GLN A 106 -7.44 -1.19 10.82
C GLN A 106 -7.80 0.11 10.07
N ASN A 107 -7.67 0.13 8.75
CA ASN A 107 -7.93 1.34 7.98
C ASN A 107 -9.44 1.65 7.95
N PRO A 108 -9.86 2.88 8.29
CA PRO A 108 -11.28 3.25 8.30
C PRO A 108 -11.94 3.19 6.90
N LEU A 109 -11.15 3.15 5.83
CA LEU A 109 -11.61 3.04 4.45
C LEU A 109 -11.85 1.59 3.98
N ILE A 110 -11.61 0.60 4.85
CA ILE A 110 -11.85 -0.81 4.53
C ILE A 110 -13.33 -1.04 4.16
N SER A 111 -13.56 -1.64 3.00
CA SER A 111 -14.90 -1.89 2.46
C SER A 111 -15.19 -3.38 2.29
N GLU A 112 -16.47 -3.72 2.18
CA GLU A 112 -16.90 -5.09 1.84
C GLU A 112 -16.29 -5.60 0.52
N GLU A 113 -16.16 -4.71 -0.47
CA GLU A 113 -15.57 -5.06 -1.77
C GLU A 113 -14.07 -5.38 -1.65
N MET A 114 -13.32 -4.59 -0.87
CA MET A 114 -11.92 -4.89 -0.57
C MET A 114 -11.77 -6.25 0.13
N ILE A 115 -12.62 -6.57 1.10
CA ILE A 115 -12.61 -7.87 1.79
C ILE A 115 -12.90 -9.02 0.81
N LYS A 116 -13.88 -8.84 -0.10
CA LYS A 116 -14.18 -9.83 -1.14
C LYS A 116 -12.99 -10.08 -2.07
N LEU A 117 -12.29 -9.02 -2.49
CA LEU A 117 -11.08 -9.15 -3.31
C LEU A 117 -9.96 -9.90 -2.57
N LEU A 118 -9.70 -9.54 -1.31
CA LEU A 118 -8.68 -10.19 -0.48
C LEU A 118 -8.99 -11.67 -0.24
N LYS A 119 -10.27 -12.03 -0.06
CA LYS A 119 -10.69 -13.44 0.07
C LYS A 119 -10.45 -14.26 -1.20
N GLY A 120 -10.49 -13.61 -2.36
CA GLY A 120 -10.14 -14.20 -3.65
C GLY A 120 -8.63 -14.25 -3.92
N SER A 121 -7.80 -13.71 -3.03
CA SER A 121 -6.34 -13.65 -3.17
C SER A 121 -5.63 -14.61 -2.20
N ASN A 122 -4.33 -14.41 -1.99
CA ASN A 122 -3.51 -15.18 -1.05
C ASN A 122 -3.58 -14.67 0.41
N ALA A 123 -4.44 -13.69 0.70
CA ALA A 123 -4.53 -13.06 2.01
C ALA A 123 -5.10 -14.01 3.08
N ASP A 124 -4.39 -14.18 4.20
CA ASP A 124 -4.78 -15.06 5.30
C ASP A 124 -5.20 -14.27 6.55
N PHE A 125 -6.51 -14.24 6.79
CA PHE A 125 -7.14 -13.58 7.94
C PHE A 125 -6.99 -14.34 9.27
N SER A 126 -6.30 -15.48 9.30
CA SER A 126 -6.05 -16.27 10.50
C SER A 126 -4.67 -16.04 11.13
N ILE A 127 -3.76 -15.37 10.42
CA ILE A 127 -2.39 -15.09 10.89
C ILE A 127 -2.45 -14.25 12.17
N LYS A 128 -1.72 -14.68 13.19
CA LYS A 128 -1.61 -13.93 14.45
C LYS A 128 -0.43 -12.98 14.43
N SER A 129 -0.65 -11.77 14.92
CA SER A 129 0.41 -10.81 15.23
C SER A 129 1.21 -11.27 16.46
N SER A 130 2.29 -10.54 16.79
CA SER A 130 3.04 -10.71 18.04
C SER A 130 2.18 -10.52 19.30
N TYR A 131 1.05 -9.82 19.18
CA TYR A 131 0.07 -9.63 20.26
C TYR A 131 -1.02 -10.71 20.29
N GLY A 132 -0.95 -11.73 19.43
CA GLY A 132 -1.93 -12.82 19.36
C GLY A 132 -3.25 -12.47 18.65
N THR A 133 -3.39 -11.26 18.13
CA THR A 133 -4.56 -10.79 17.37
C THR A 133 -4.47 -11.19 15.91
N THR A 134 -5.62 -11.41 15.27
CA THR A 134 -5.78 -11.70 13.83
C THR A 134 -6.27 -10.44 13.08
N PRO A 135 -6.10 -10.35 11.75
CA PRO A 135 -6.56 -9.19 10.99
C PRO A 135 -8.06 -8.94 11.14
N LYS A 136 -8.86 -10.01 11.18
CA LYS A 136 -10.31 -9.94 11.34
C LYS A 136 -10.74 -9.30 12.66
N ASP A 137 -9.91 -9.38 13.72
CA ASP A 137 -10.23 -8.78 15.02
C ASP A 137 -10.32 -7.24 14.94
N PHE A 138 -9.72 -6.62 13.91
CA PHE A 138 -9.77 -5.19 13.68
C PHE A 138 -10.92 -4.73 12.78
N LEU A 139 -11.61 -5.67 12.12
CA LEU A 139 -12.72 -5.33 11.24
C LEU A 139 -13.99 -5.01 12.04
N PRO A 140 -14.84 -4.10 11.53
CA PRO A 140 -16.21 -3.96 12.02
C PRO A 140 -16.99 -5.29 11.95
N ASN A 141 -17.90 -5.51 12.91
CA ASN A 141 -18.69 -6.75 13.02
C ASN A 141 -19.41 -7.19 11.73
N HIS A 142 -19.84 -6.23 10.89
CA HIS A 142 -20.51 -6.56 9.64
C HIS A 142 -19.54 -7.10 8.57
N LEU A 143 -18.28 -6.63 8.57
CA LEU A 143 -17.23 -7.13 7.67
C LEU A 143 -16.61 -8.44 8.16
N GLN A 144 -16.52 -8.64 9.48
CA GLN A 144 -16.04 -9.93 10.04
C GLN A 144 -16.83 -11.14 9.54
N LYS A 145 -18.13 -10.99 9.29
CA LYS A 145 -19.00 -12.07 8.80
C LYS A 145 -18.68 -12.55 7.38
N LEU A 146 -17.85 -11.82 6.64
CA LEU A 146 -17.49 -12.15 5.26
C LEU A 146 -16.36 -13.18 5.17
N ILE A 147 -15.64 -13.43 6.27
CA ILE A 147 -14.40 -14.20 6.32
C ILE A 147 -14.38 -15.23 7.45
#